data_AF-A0A1B6DSM5-F1
#
_entry.id   AF-A0A1B6DSM5-F1
#
_cell.length_a   1.000
_cell.length_b   1.000
_cell.length_c   1.000
_cell.angle_alpha   90.00
_cell.angle_beta   90.00
_cell.angle_gamma   90.00
#
_symmetry.space_group_name_H-M   'P 1'
#
loop_
_entity.id
_entity.type
_entity.pdbx_description
1 polymer ?
#
loop_
_entity_poly.entity_id
_entity_poly.type
_entity_poly.pdbx_seq_one_letter_code
_entity_poly.pdbx_strand_id
1 'polypeptide(L)'
;LEGITSGVVKPFKRILMSEEFNEENALKWLNTATQDDNGSRVLVNLERVDIPNYVKGELSIVHNMTYLIICQKADETGLWLDLVEWLVLRGARKLLITVEEHSMSAYTQRRFNVLQDKYSSTYIKLTTTFKVKTRKDAAELLIEANEISPITAIILLFTDTNTVANLDWASRKDTTTNPQFLCILSEATSICEARRKDGLLALSLIWDKPFSK
;
A
#
# COMPACT_ATOMS: atom_id res chain seq x y z
N LEU A 1 -11.57 0.20 38.74
CA LEU A 1 -12.06 1.50 39.26
C LEU A 1 -11.92 1.61 40.77
N GLU A 2 -12.19 0.54 41.52
CA GLU A 2 -12.12 0.51 42.98
C GLU A 2 -10.81 1.05 43.56
N GLY A 3 -9.65 0.74 42.96
CA GLY A 3 -8.34 1.27 43.37
C GLY A 3 -8.12 2.77 43.11
N ILE A 4 -8.81 3.35 42.13
CA ILE A 4 -8.79 4.80 41.88
C ILE A 4 -9.68 5.48 42.90
N THR A 5 -10.88 4.94 43.13
CA THR A 5 -11.85 5.48 44.09
C THR A 5 -11.40 5.34 45.54
N SER A 6 -10.63 4.29 45.87
CA SER A 6 -10.02 4.11 47.20
C SER A 6 -8.70 4.87 47.39
N GLY A 7 -8.23 5.59 46.36
CA GLY A 7 -7.03 6.41 46.42
C GLY A 7 -5.71 5.62 46.45
N VAL A 8 -5.77 4.30 46.21
CA VAL A 8 -4.60 3.43 46.06
C VAL A 8 -3.82 3.79 44.78
N VAL A 9 -4.52 4.12 43.70
CA VAL A 9 -3.92 4.59 42.45
C VAL A 9 -3.79 6.10 42.48
N LYS A 10 -2.55 6.61 42.46
CA LYS A 10 -2.23 8.04 42.40
C LYS A 10 -1.44 8.37 41.13
N PRO A 11 -1.65 9.55 40.52
CA PRO A 11 -0.85 9.98 39.38
C PRO A 11 0.64 10.06 39.75
N PHE A 12 1.51 9.59 38.85
CA PHE A 12 2.94 9.86 38.94
C PHE A 12 3.22 11.35 38.75
N LYS A 13 4.36 11.80 39.27
CA LYS A 13 4.91 13.12 38.97
C LYS A 13 5.10 13.26 37.46
N ARG A 14 4.62 14.38 36.92
CA ARG A 14 4.56 14.64 35.48
C ARG A 14 5.62 15.67 35.11
N ILE A 15 6.37 15.38 34.06
CA ILE A 15 7.27 16.33 33.41
C ILE A 15 6.64 16.65 32.06
N LEU A 16 6.08 17.84 31.92
CA LEU A 16 5.43 18.26 30.68
C LEU A 16 6.48 18.80 29.71
N MET A 17 6.57 18.22 28.52
CA MET A 17 7.41 18.78 27.47
C MET A 17 6.79 20.09 26.98
N SER A 18 7.50 21.19 27.19
CA SER A 18 7.11 22.55 26.77
C SER A 18 7.72 22.98 25.43
N GLU A 19 8.68 22.20 24.93
CA GLU A 19 9.41 22.46 23.67
C GLU A 19 8.83 21.59 22.54
N GLU A 20 9.16 21.93 21.28
CA GLU A 20 8.78 21.13 20.11
C GLU A 20 9.26 19.68 20.25
N PHE A 21 8.39 18.76 19.81
CA PHE A 21 8.69 17.33 19.86
C PHE A 21 9.71 16.96 18.78
N ASN A 22 10.92 16.62 19.21
CA ASN A 22 11.94 15.98 18.40
C ASN A 22 12.67 14.91 19.23
N GLU A 23 13.40 14.03 18.55
CA GLU A 23 14.08 12.88 19.16
C GLU A 23 15.08 13.31 20.26
N GLU A 24 15.85 14.36 20.00
CA GLU A 24 16.87 14.87 20.93
C GLU A 24 16.25 15.41 22.22
N ASN A 25 15.19 16.20 22.11
CA ASN A 25 14.44 16.73 23.24
C ASN A 25 13.74 15.61 24.00
N ALA A 26 13.11 14.66 23.31
CA ALA A 26 12.45 13.52 23.95
C ALA A 26 13.44 12.70 24.79
N LEU A 27 14.63 12.40 24.26
CA LEU A 27 15.68 11.69 24.97
C LEU A 27 16.23 12.48 26.16
N LYS A 28 16.43 13.80 26.01
CA LYS A 28 16.85 14.69 27.10
C LYS A 28 15.86 14.68 28.27
N TRP A 29 14.55 14.79 27.98
CA TRP A 29 13.51 14.77 29.01
C TRP A 29 13.39 13.40 29.67
N LEU A 30 13.53 12.30 28.91
CA LEU A 30 13.57 10.95 29.47
C LEU A 30 14.76 10.75 30.42
N ASN A 31 15.95 11.22 30.03
CA ASN A 31 17.14 11.18 30.88
C ASN A 31 17.01 12.05 32.14
N THR A 32 16.20 13.10 32.09
CA THR A 32 15.88 13.91 33.28
C THR A 32 14.92 13.18 34.22
N ALA A 33 13.97 12.41 33.66
CA ALA A 33 13.00 11.65 34.43
C ALA A 33 13.61 10.42 35.15
N THR A 34 14.70 9.86 34.63
CA THR A 34 15.41 8.72 35.24
C THR A 34 16.26 9.10 36.45
N GLN A 35 16.53 10.40 36.65
CA GLN A 35 17.26 10.92 37.82
C GLN A 35 16.35 11.16 39.04
N ASP A 36 15.04 10.90 38.91
CA ASP A 36 14.07 11.03 40.01
C ASP A 36 13.78 9.65 40.62
N ASP A 37 14.15 9.47 41.89
CA ASP A 37 14.01 8.20 42.63
C ASP A 37 12.56 7.67 42.70
N ASN A 38 11.56 8.54 42.49
CA ASN A 38 10.14 8.18 42.51
C ASN A 38 9.53 7.90 41.12
N GLY A 39 10.34 7.84 40.06
CA GLY A 39 9.90 7.40 38.73
C GLY A 39 8.93 8.38 38.07
N SER A 40 9.40 9.58 37.75
CA SER A 40 8.65 10.58 36.99
C SER A 40 8.21 10.09 35.61
N ARG A 41 7.14 10.68 35.05
CA ARG A 41 6.65 10.41 33.69
C ARG A 41 6.76 11.65 32.82
N VAL A 42 7.43 11.53 31.68
CA VAL A 42 7.46 12.56 30.64
C VAL A 42 6.16 12.48 29.84
N LEU A 43 5.49 13.61 29.68
CA LEU A 43 4.25 13.72 28.91
C LEU A 43 4.45 14.67 27.73
N VAL A 44 4.02 14.22 26.55
CA VAL A 44 3.94 15.03 25.34
C VAL A 44 2.52 15.55 25.21
N ASN A 45 2.36 16.88 25.14
CA ASN A 45 1.06 17.48 24.90
C ASN A 45 0.80 17.57 23.39
N LEU A 46 0.07 16.60 22.85
CA LEU A 46 -0.27 16.53 21.42
C LEU A 46 -1.13 17.70 20.92
N GLU A 47 -1.76 18.48 21.80
CA GLU A 47 -2.51 19.69 21.42
C GLU A 47 -1.60 20.91 21.20
N ARG A 48 -0.36 20.86 21.71
CA ARG A 48 0.64 21.95 21.64
C ARG A 48 1.84 21.59 20.78
N VAL A 49 1.97 20.33 20.39
CA VAL A 49 2.88 19.94 19.33
C VAL A 49 2.16 20.30 18.05
N ASP A 50 2.66 21.32 17.34
CA ASP A 50 2.47 21.36 15.89
C ASP A 50 3.14 20.10 15.37
N ILE A 51 2.41 18.99 15.37
CA ILE A 51 2.82 17.80 14.65
C ILE A 51 2.80 18.32 13.23
N PRO A 52 3.97 18.52 12.58
CA PRO A 52 3.94 18.85 11.17
C PRO A 52 3.07 17.75 10.57
N ASN A 53 2.02 18.11 9.81
CA ASN A 53 1.17 17.18 9.05
C ASN A 53 1.98 16.48 7.93
N TYR A 54 3.19 16.09 8.29
CA TYR A 54 4.38 15.90 7.51
C TYR A 54 5.02 14.63 8.03
N VAL A 55 4.23 13.57 8.00
CA VAL A 55 4.81 12.35 7.44
C VAL A 55 5.06 12.66 5.97
N LYS A 56 6.22 13.25 5.70
CA LYS A 56 6.67 13.69 4.38
C LYS A 56 6.61 12.49 3.43
N GLY A 57 5.54 12.41 2.64
CA GLY A 57 5.44 11.47 1.53
C GLY A 57 5.04 10.02 1.88
N GLU A 58 4.42 9.75 3.04
CA GLU A 58 3.79 8.43 3.21
C GLU A 58 2.57 8.32 2.29
N LEU A 59 2.66 7.40 1.33
CA LEU A 59 1.56 7.05 0.46
C LEU A 59 0.43 6.49 1.33
N SER A 60 -0.66 7.24 1.48
CA SER A 60 -1.82 6.79 2.24
C SER A 60 -2.47 5.60 1.53
N ILE A 61 -2.31 4.41 2.10
CA ILE A 61 -2.95 3.19 1.63
C ILE A 61 -4.37 3.11 2.20
N VAL A 62 -5.34 2.87 1.33
CA VAL A 62 -6.75 2.80 1.70
C VAL A 62 -7.08 1.35 2.04
N HIS A 63 -7.28 1.08 3.32
CA HIS A 63 -7.34 -0.28 3.87
C HIS A 63 -8.52 -1.11 3.35
N ASN A 64 -9.62 -0.47 2.94
CA ASN A 64 -10.88 -1.12 2.55
C ASN A 64 -11.18 -1.12 1.04
N MET A 65 -10.17 -0.85 0.21
CA MET A 65 -10.31 -0.81 -1.25
C MET A 65 -9.49 -1.89 -1.93
N THR A 66 -9.92 -2.26 -3.15
CA THR A 66 -9.27 -3.29 -3.95
C THR A 66 -8.05 -2.69 -4.67
N TYR A 67 -6.92 -3.37 -4.52
CA TYR A 67 -5.73 -3.17 -5.34
C TYR A 67 -5.72 -4.23 -6.44
N LEU A 68 -5.90 -3.81 -7.69
CA LEU A 68 -5.85 -4.69 -8.86
C LEU A 68 -4.42 -4.68 -9.41
N ILE A 69 -3.75 -5.84 -9.43
CA ILE A 69 -2.37 -5.97 -9.90
C ILE A 69 -2.35 -6.87 -11.13
N ILE A 70 -1.79 -6.37 -12.23
CA ILE A 70 -1.70 -7.07 -13.51
C ILE A 70 -0.23 -7.41 -13.76
N CYS A 71 0.12 -8.69 -13.77
CA CYS A 71 1.49 -9.15 -13.99
C CYS A 71 1.55 -10.17 -15.14
N GLN A 72 2.21 -9.82 -16.24
CA GLN A 72 2.43 -10.74 -17.36
C GLN A 72 3.74 -11.54 -17.26
N LYS A 73 4.69 -11.11 -16.41
CA LYS A 73 6.02 -11.73 -16.28
C LYS A 73 6.36 -12.09 -14.85
N ALA A 74 5.46 -12.86 -14.21
CA ALA A 74 5.50 -13.15 -12.78
C ALA A 74 6.82 -13.81 -12.30
N ASP A 75 7.42 -14.66 -13.13
CA ASP A 75 8.60 -15.46 -12.78
C ASP A 75 9.96 -14.86 -13.16
N GLU A 76 10.00 -13.75 -13.91
CA GLU A 76 11.28 -13.18 -14.33
C GLU A 76 12.04 -12.50 -13.18
N THR A 77 11.30 -11.86 -12.25
CA THR A 77 11.89 -10.99 -11.22
C THR A 77 11.39 -11.23 -9.81
N GLY A 78 10.21 -11.83 -9.62
CA GLY A 78 9.56 -11.91 -8.29
C GLY A 78 9.07 -10.56 -7.74
N LEU A 79 9.25 -9.46 -8.48
CA LEU A 79 8.91 -8.09 -8.06
C LEU A 79 7.44 -7.94 -7.66
N TRP A 80 6.54 -8.67 -8.30
CA TRP A 80 5.12 -8.61 -7.98
C TRP A 80 4.82 -9.12 -6.56
N LEU A 81 5.56 -10.14 -6.08
CA LEU A 81 5.43 -10.62 -4.71
C LEU A 81 5.94 -9.58 -3.71
N ASP A 82 7.07 -8.95 -4.02
CA ASP A 82 7.64 -7.90 -3.18
C ASP A 82 6.70 -6.69 -3.12
N LEU A 83 6.07 -6.31 -4.25
CA LEU A 83 5.05 -5.27 -4.30
C LEU A 83 3.82 -5.65 -3.45
N VAL A 84 3.33 -6.88 -3.58
CA VAL A 84 2.18 -7.37 -2.80
C VAL A 84 2.49 -7.32 -1.32
N GLU A 85 3.66 -7.81 -0.89
CA GLU A 85 4.09 -7.73 0.51
C GLU A 85 4.20 -6.27 0.97
N TRP A 86 4.80 -5.40 0.15
CA TRP A 86 4.96 -3.97 0.43
C TRP A 86 3.62 -3.24 0.60
N LEU A 87 2.60 -3.59 -0.20
CA LEU A 87 1.24 -3.06 -0.09
C LEU A 87 0.55 -3.54 1.18
N VAL A 88 0.66 -4.83 1.49
CA VAL A 88 0.06 -5.43 2.69
C VAL A 88 0.68 -4.84 3.96
N LEU A 89 2.00 -4.66 4.00
CA LEU A 89 2.72 -4.01 5.10
C LEU A 89 2.24 -2.57 5.34
N ARG A 90 1.79 -1.88 4.31
CA ARG A 90 1.24 -0.52 4.41
C ARG A 90 -0.26 -0.44 4.64
N GLY A 91 -0.93 -1.59 4.76
CA GLY A 91 -2.35 -1.62 5.14
C GLY A 91 -3.30 -2.13 4.07
N ALA A 92 -2.84 -2.51 2.88
CA ALA A 92 -3.74 -3.09 1.88
C ALA A 92 -4.31 -4.41 2.41
N ARG A 93 -5.62 -4.60 2.30
CA ARG A 93 -6.31 -5.81 2.77
C ARG A 93 -7.02 -6.59 1.67
N LYS A 94 -7.19 -6.01 0.48
CA LYS A 94 -7.93 -6.61 -0.63
C LYS A 94 -7.11 -6.47 -1.91
N LEU A 95 -6.55 -7.58 -2.37
CA LEU A 95 -5.71 -7.64 -3.56
C LEU A 95 -6.25 -8.68 -4.54
N LEU A 96 -6.50 -8.26 -5.77
CA LEU A 96 -6.79 -9.13 -6.90
C LEU A 96 -5.60 -9.07 -7.85
N ILE A 97 -4.98 -10.21 -8.11
CA ILE A 97 -3.71 -10.28 -8.85
C ILE A 97 -3.91 -11.17 -10.06
N THR A 98 -3.63 -10.68 -11.26
CA THR A 98 -3.59 -11.51 -12.47
C THR A 98 -2.15 -11.97 -12.69
N VAL A 99 -1.94 -13.27 -12.84
CA VAL A 99 -0.68 -13.88 -13.27
C VAL A 99 -0.91 -14.71 -14.53
N GLU A 100 0.13 -14.97 -15.30
CA GLU A 100 0.00 -15.86 -16.45
C GLU A 100 -0.23 -17.31 -15.97
N GLU A 101 -1.06 -18.03 -16.71
CA GLU A 101 -1.46 -19.38 -16.30
C GLU A 101 -0.24 -20.31 -16.34
N HIS A 102 -0.03 -21.07 -15.26
CA HIS A 102 1.16 -21.93 -15.07
C HIS A 102 2.51 -21.18 -15.09
N SER A 103 2.52 -19.85 -14.93
CA SER A 103 3.74 -19.04 -15.00
C SER A 103 4.47 -18.90 -13.67
N MET A 104 4.17 -19.73 -12.67
CA MET A 104 4.81 -19.66 -11.35
C MET A 104 5.71 -20.87 -11.12
N SER A 105 6.99 -20.59 -10.90
CA SER A 105 7.99 -21.56 -10.50
C SER A 105 7.67 -22.09 -9.11
N ALA A 106 8.21 -23.26 -8.76
CA ALA A 106 8.07 -23.83 -7.42
C ALA A 106 8.58 -22.86 -6.33
N TYR A 107 9.60 -22.04 -6.63
CA TYR A 107 10.10 -21.01 -5.73
C TYR A 107 9.10 -19.87 -5.54
N THR A 108 8.56 -19.32 -6.64
CA THR A 108 7.54 -18.26 -6.62
C THR A 108 6.29 -18.72 -5.88
N GLN A 109 5.81 -19.93 -6.17
CA GLN A 109 4.64 -20.53 -5.50
C GLN A 109 4.89 -20.69 -3.99
N ARG A 110 6.08 -21.16 -3.59
CA ARG A 110 6.43 -21.28 -2.16
C ARG A 110 6.44 -19.92 -1.47
N ARG A 111 7.01 -18.88 -2.08
CA ARG A 111 6.99 -17.51 -1.53
C ARG A 111 5.58 -16.98 -1.39
N PHE A 112 4.73 -17.21 -2.40
CA PHE A 112 3.33 -16.81 -2.37
C PHE A 112 2.57 -17.48 -1.21
N ASN A 113 2.74 -18.79 -1.02
CA ASN A 113 2.09 -19.52 0.08
C ASN A 113 2.52 -18.97 1.44
N VAL A 114 3.83 -18.73 1.65
CA VAL A 114 4.35 -18.13 2.89
C VAL A 114 3.76 -16.74 3.12
N LEU A 115 3.59 -15.94 2.07
CA LEU A 115 2.97 -14.63 2.14
C LEU A 115 1.50 -14.72 2.56
N GLN A 116 0.74 -15.66 1.98
CA GLN A 116 -0.66 -15.88 2.37
C GLN A 116 -0.79 -16.35 3.82
N ASP A 117 0.08 -17.25 4.27
CA ASP A 117 0.09 -17.74 5.66
C ASP A 117 0.42 -16.62 6.65
N LYS A 118 1.44 -15.81 6.33
CA LYS A 118 1.88 -14.67 7.15
C LYS A 118 0.80 -13.59 7.27
N TYR A 119 0.02 -13.39 6.21
CA TYR A 119 -1.00 -12.35 6.13
C TYR A 119 -2.41 -12.94 5.95
N SER A 120 -2.76 -13.95 6.75
CA SER A 120 -4.02 -14.70 6.66
C SER A 120 -5.31 -13.87 6.80
N SER A 121 -5.21 -12.65 7.36
CA SER A 121 -6.32 -11.70 7.45
C SER A 121 -6.53 -10.83 6.20
N THR A 122 -5.63 -10.93 5.21
CA THR A 122 -5.68 -10.19 3.95
C THR A 122 -6.34 -11.06 2.87
N TYR A 123 -7.32 -10.50 2.17
CA TYR A 123 -7.88 -11.12 0.98
C TYR A 123 -6.91 -10.97 -0.20
N ILE A 124 -6.28 -12.08 -0.60
CA ILE A 124 -5.36 -12.13 -1.74
C ILE A 124 -5.86 -13.23 -2.69
N LYS A 125 -6.36 -12.84 -3.87
CA LYS A 125 -6.85 -13.76 -4.89
C LYS A 125 -5.99 -13.68 -6.14
N LEU A 126 -5.55 -14.83 -6.63
CA LEU A 126 -4.94 -14.96 -7.95
C LEU A 126 -6.02 -15.22 -9.01
N THR A 127 -5.84 -14.64 -10.18
CA THR A 127 -6.58 -14.94 -11.40
C THR A 127 -5.64 -14.89 -12.60
N THR A 128 -6.16 -15.06 -13.82
CA THR A 128 -5.37 -15.21 -15.03
C THR A 128 -5.26 -13.93 -15.85
N THR A 129 -4.11 -13.70 -16.48
CA THR A 129 -3.89 -12.62 -17.46
C THR A 129 -4.72 -12.77 -18.74
N PHE A 130 -5.36 -13.91 -18.99
CA PHE A 130 -6.35 -14.01 -20.07
C PHE A 130 -7.47 -12.97 -19.92
N LYS A 131 -7.80 -12.57 -18.69
CA LYS A 131 -8.82 -11.56 -18.39
C LYS A 131 -8.47 -10.12 -18.79
N VAL A 132 -7.31 -9.88 -19.38
CA VAL A 132 -6.91 -8.53 -19.87
C VAL A 132 -6.54 -8.50 -21.35
N LYS A 133 -6.71 -9.62 -22.07
CA LYS A 133 -6.34 -9.72 -23.49
C LYS A 133 -7.25 -8.92 -24.42
N THR A 134 -8.50 -8.73 -24.04
CA THR A 134 -9.44 -7.89 -24.79
C THR A 134 -10.05 -6.81 -23.91
N ARG A 135 -10.61 -5.77 -24.54
CA ARG A 135 -11.38 -4.72 -23.87
C ARG A 135 -12.57 -5.27 -23.07
N LYS A 136 -13.24 -6.30 -23.61
CA LYS A 136 -14.38 -6.94 -22.96
C LYS A 136 -13.93 -7.65 -21.68
N ASP A 137 -12.88 -8.48 -21.79
CA ASP A 137 -12.37 -9.22 -20.64
C ASP A 137 -11.86 -8.26 -19.56
N ALA A 138 -11.16 -7.19 -19.97
CA ALA A 138 -10.70 -6.16 -19.04
C ALA A 138 -11.86 -5.50 -18.29
N ALA A 139 -12.97 -5.18 -18.97
CA ALA A 139 -14.16 -4.63 -18.32
C ALA A 139 -14.78 -5.63 -17.34
N GLU A 140 -14.88 -6.91 -17.70
CA GLU A 140 -15.36 -7.97 -16.80
C GLU A 140 -14.47 -8.14 -15.57
N LEU A 141 -13.15 -8.03 -15.73
CA LEU A 141 -12.20 -8.05 -14.60
C LEU A 141 -12.38 -6.85 -13.66
N LEU A 142 -12.64 -5.64 -14.18
CA LEU A 142 -12.93 -4.48 -13.35
C LEU A 142 -14.24 -4.67 -12.57
N ILE A 143 -15.25 -5.31 -13.16
CA ILE A 143 -16.50 -5.64 -12.47
C ILE A 143 -16.21 -6.61 -11.31
N GLU A 144 -15.51 -7.72 -11.55
CA GLU A 144 -15.11 -8.67 -10.50
C GLU A 144 -14.30 -7.99 -9.38
N ALA A 145 -13.38 -7.10 -9.73
CA ALA A 145 -12.58 -6.37 -8.76
C ALA A 145 -13.42 -5.43 -7.88
N ASN A 146 -14.41 -4.76 -8.46
CA ASN A 146 -15.34 -3.89 -7.74
C ASN A 146 -16.34 -4.65 -6.85
N GLU A 147 -16.67 -5.91 -7.18
CA GLU A 147 -17.49 -6.78 -6.31
C GLU A 147 -16.80 -7.09 -4.98
N ILE A 148 -15.46 -7.14 -4.94
CA ILE A 148 -14.69 -7.31 -3.70
C ILE A 148 -14.73 -6.02 -2.85
N SER A 149 -14.53 -4.88 -3.53
CA SER A 149 -14.68 -3.49 -3.03
C SER A 149 -14.31 -2.51 -4.14
N PRO A 150 -14.66 -1.22 -4.02
CA PRO A 150 -14.17 -0.17 -4.90
C PRO A 150 -12.67 -0.26 -5.18
N ILE A 151 -12.27 -0.20 -6.45
CA ILE A 151 -10.87 -0.22 -6.87
C ILE A 151 -10.21 1.12 -6.51
N THR A 152 -9.11 1.09 -5.77
CA THR A 152 -8.31 2.29 -5.49
C THR A 152 -7.12 2.44 -6.42
N ALA A 153 -6.58 1.34 -6.93
CA ALA A 153 -5.41 1.36 -7.81
C ALA A 153 -5.43 0.16 -8.77
N ILE A 154 -5.03 0.43 -10.00
CA ILE A 154 -4.70 -0.55 -11.03
C ILE A 154 -3.19 -0.44 -11.24
N ILE A 155 -2.46 -1.49 -10.87
CA ILE A 155 -1.00 -1.55 -10.96
C ILE A 155 -0.61 -2.56 -12.02
N LEU A 156 0.03 -2.10 -13.09
CA LEU A 156 0.46 -2.90 -14.21
C LEU A 156 1.97 -3.12 -14.15
N LEU A 157 2.39 -4.38 -14.12
CA LEU A 157 3.78 -4.81 -14.03
C LEU A 157 4.17 -5.58 -15.28
N PHE A 158 5.23 -5.12 -15.97
CA PHE A 158 5.76 -5.79 -17.15
C PHE A 158 4.73 -6.04 -18.26
N THR A 159 3.79 -5.11 -18.41
CA THR A 159 2.67 -5.26 -19.35
C THR A 159 2.95 -4.64 -20.71
N ASP A 160 2.48 -5.31 -21.75
CA ASP A 160 2.51 -4.80 -23.13
C ASP A 160 1.52 -3.65 -23.35
N THR A 161 1.76 -2.84 -24.40
CA THR A 161 0.93 -1.67 -24.73
C THR A 161 -0.56 -2.01 -24.93
N ASN A 162 -0.90 -3.18 -25.49
CA ASN A 162 -2.31 -3.57 -25.74
C ASN A 162 -3.04 -3.87 -24.44
N THR A 163 -2.40 -4.58 -23.52
CA THR A 163 -2.94 -4.85 -22.17
C THR A 163 -3.20 -3.55 -21.43
N VAL A 164 -2.25 -2.62 -21.46
CA VAL A 164 -2.42 -1.27 -20.89
C VAL A 164 -3.61 -0.56 -21.53
N ALA A 165 -3.72 -0.58 -22.86
CA ALA A 165 -4.79 0.08 -23.60
C ALA A 165 -6.18 -0.51 -23.32
N ASN A 166 -6.28 -1.83 -23.13
CA ASN A 166 -7.54 -2.50 -22.77
C ASN A 166 -8.03 -2.08 -21.39
N LEU A 167 -7.12 -2.01 -20.41
CA LEU A 167 -7.43 -1.57 -19.04
C LEU A 167 -7.68 -0.06 -18.95
N ASP A 168 -6.97 0.76 -19.73
CA ASP A 168 -7.27 2.19 -19.85
C ASP A 168 -8.69 2.39 -20.39
N TRP A 169 -9.04 1.69 -21.48
CA TRP A 169 -10.38 1.76 -22.05
C TRP A 169 -11.45 1.32 -21.06
N ALA A 170 -11.25 0.19 -20.37
CA ALA A 170 -12.22 -0.34 -19.40
C ALA A 170 -12.37 0.58 -18.18
N SER A 171 -11.25 1.06 -17.61
CA SER A 171 -11.28 1.97 -16.45
C SER A 171 -11.90 3.34 -16.76
N ARG A 172 -11.86 3.80 -18.02
CA ARG A 172 -12.58 5.03 -18.43
C ARG A 172 -14.08 4.83 -18.55
N LYS A 173 -14.55 3.59 -18.73
CA LYS A 173 -15.98 3.25 -18.79
C LYS A 173 -16.57 3.00 -17.41
N ASP A 174 -15.74 2.55 -16.48
CA ASP A 174 -16.12 2.45 -15.08
C ASP A 174 -16.21 3.86 -14.46
N THR A 175 -17.41 4.23 -13.99
CA THR A 175 -17.67 5.52 -13.32
C THR A 175 -17.82 5.38 -11.81
N THR A 176 -17.67 4.16 -11.28
CA THR A 176 -17.86 3.88 -9.85
C THR A 176 -16.66 4.34 -9.02
N THR A 177 -15.47 4.35 -9.62
CA THR A 177 -14.20 4.69 -8.97
C THR A 177 -13.29 5.46 -9.92
N ASN A 178 -12.34 6.22 -9.37
CA ASN A 178 -11.27 6.85 -10.14
C ASN A 178 -9.92 6.31 -9.65
N PRO A 179 -9.55 5.08 -10.03
CA PRO A 179 -8.39 4.41 -9.47
C PRO A 179 -7.08 5.05 -9.95
N GLN A 180 -6.06 5.02 -9.11
CA GLN A 180 -4.69 5.34 -9.54
C GLN A 180 -4.23 4.33 -10.58
N PHE A 181 -3.74 4.81 -11.72
CA PHE A 181 -3.26 3.95 -12.81
C PHE A 181 -1.72 3.94 -12.84
N LEU A 182 -1.11 2.93 -12.25
CA LEU A 182 0.34 2.84 -12.08
C LEU A 182 0.93 1.78 -12.99
N CYS A 183 1.76 2.19 -13.94
CA CYS A 183 2.46 1.29 -14.85
C CYS A 183 3.94 1.23 -14.48
N ILE A 184 4.44 0.07 -14.10
CA ILE A 184 5.84 -0.16 -13.74
C ILE A 184 6.44 -1.11 -14.77
N LEU A 185 7.57 -0.70 -15.35
CA LEU A 185 8.31 -1.48 -16.34
C LEU A 185 7.41 -1.99 -17.48
N SER A 186 6.44 -1.17 -17.87
CA SER A 186 5.41 -1.47 -18.88
C SER A 186 5.48 -0.45 -20.00
N GLU A 187 5.02 -0.83 -21.19
CA GLU A 187 4.98 0.05 -22.36
C GLU A 187 3.77 1.01 -22.30
N ALA A 188 3.75 1.90 -21.32
CA ALA A 188 2.56 2.67 -20.96
C ALA A 188 2.72 4.20 -21.03
N THR A 189 3.90 4.72 -21.37
CA THR A 189 4.23 6.15 -21.23
C THR A 189 3.22 7.06 -21.96
N SER A 190 2.92 6.75 -23.22
CA SER A 190 1.97 7.53 -24.02
C SER A 190 0.54 7.47 -23.48
N ILE A 191 0.10 6.30 -23.00
CA ILE A 191 -1.24 6.10 -22.42
C ILE A 191 -1.36 6.85 -21.08
N CYS A 192 -0.35 6.74 -20.21
CA CYS A 192 -0.34 7.47 -18.93
C CYS A 192 -0.27 8.99 -19.14
N GLU A 193 0.43 9.48 -20.15
CA GLU A 193 0.40 10.90 -20.53
C GLU A 193 -0.98 11.34 -21.02
N ALA A 194 -1.63 10.56 -21.87
CA ALA A 194 -2.98 10.85 -22.33
C ALA A 194 -3.98 10.87 -21.16
N ARG A 195 -3.93 9.88 -20.26
CA ARG A 195 -4.74 9.85 -19.03
C ARG A 195 -4.57 11.11 -18.19
N ARG A 196 -3.32 11.55 -17.97
CA ARG A 196 -3.04 12.78 -17.22
C ARG A 196 -3.58 14.04 -17.90
N LYS A 197 -3.49 14.13 -19.24
CA LYS A 197 -4.08 15.23 -20.01
C LYS A 197 -5.60 15.31 -19.85
N ASP A 198 -6.25 14.16 -19.68
CA ASP A 198 -7.69 14.06 -19.41
C ASP A 198 -8.05 14.25 -17.92
N GLY A 199 -7.09 14.57 -17.06
CA GLY A 199 -7.30 14.76 -15.62
C GLY A 199 -7.41 13.46 -14.81
N LEU A 200 -7.08 12.31 -15.40
CA LEU A 200 -7.08 11.01 -14.73
C LEU A 200 -5.75 10.74 -14.03
N LEU A 201 -5.80 10.01 -12.92
CA LEU A 201 -4.63 9.63 -12.14
C LEU A 201 -3.83 8.55 -12.88
N ALA A 202 -2.63 8.89 -13.33
CA ALA A 202 -1.74 7.93 -13.98
C ALA A 202 -0.26 8.24 -13.76
N LEU A 203 0.55 7.19 -13.65
CA LEU A 203 2.01 7.27 -13.53
C LEU A 203 2.64 6.11 -14.31
N SER A 204 3.67 6.41 -15.11
CA SER A 204 4.51 5.41 -15.77
C SER A 204 5.92 5.47 -15.17
N LEU A 205 6.44 4.34 -14.72
CA LEU A 205 7.78 4.20 -14.12
C LEU A 205 8.62 3.24 -14.98
N ILE A 206 9.73 3.76 -15.48
CA ILE A 206 10.73 3.02 -16.27
C ILE A 206 12.06 3.11 -15.51
N TRP A 207 12.79 2.01 -15.42
CA TRP A 207 14.15 1.98 -14.86
C TRP A 207 15.15 1.62 -15.96
N ASP A 208 16.30 2.30 -15.94
CA ASP A 208 17.39 2.08 -16.90
C ASP A 208 18.14 0.75 -16.71
N LYS A 209 17.97 0.09 -15.55
CA LYS A 209 18.55 -1.23 -15.25
C LYS A 209 17.50 -2.14 -14.61
N PRO A 210 17.02 -3.21 -15.28
CA PRO A 210 16.20 -4.22 -14.62
C PRO A 210 17.06 -4.93 -13.57
N PHE A 211 16.52 -5.07 -12.37
CA PHE A 211 17.15 -5.62 -11.17
C PHE A 211 18.15 -6.75 -11.49
N SER A 212 19.42 -6.56 -11.09
CA SER A 212 20.43 -7.62 -11.19
C SER A 212 20.00 -8.79 -10.31
N LYS A 213 19.89 -9.98 -10.91
CA LYS A 213 19.66 -11.24 -10.19
C LYS A 213 20.74 -11.49 -9.15
#